data_AF-A0AAW3J2D1-F1
#
_entry.id   AF-A0AAW3J2D1-F1
#
_cell.length_a   1.000
_cell.length_b   1.000
_cell.length_c   1.000
_cell.angle_alpha   90.00
_cell.angle_beta   90.00
_cell.angle_gamma   90.00
#
_symmetry.space_group_name_H-M   'P 1'
#
loop_
_entity.id
_entity.type
_entity.pdbx_description
1 polymer ?
#
loop_
_entity_poly.entity_id
_entity_poly.type
_entity_poly.pdbx_seq_one_letter_code
_entity_poly.pdbx_strand_id
1 'polypeptide(L)'
;MKKVLIYGFGWTGQSMLQLCVKIGFECKVLDDNINLDFTQDDIFIDQKGITENFDIYFVCIINKESAKEAYNKLKDAGIPKVKIKFISTYDYKNKMAFLVREYFKEPSQVLKKWLEDDQSMTYFHSQMKAMLNEYYQIKKSNADSLLEWSNKIRSTMIGQTIFAKLYTSALIKSDLAHIAYPGFNIGISFEKKEDKNFYFVQKIDFEAIMQRPKDVKLVACFGNSALRVEYLPLEDTITAFLQKKLGKKYIVLNFGVTGYTIYEQMMLYNALVFPLKPEIVISCFGGTDWRTGIVSCEHLVKTHKMTYTPGFYEYAYKKVTKSELPLYSEIGNDRKAINNKILDDDVNEAIACRLRQFNLVTSGGGGHFMPLYNPYCRVS
;
A
#
# COMPACT_ATOMS: atom_id res chain seq x y z
N MET A 1 9.79 11.32 -38.29
CA MET A 1 9.65 10.14 -37.40
C MET A 1 9.74 8.89 -38.26
N LYS A 2 10.26 7.77 -37.75
CA LYS A 2 10.33 6.52 -38.53
C LYS A 2 8.97 5.83 -38.52
N LYS A 3 8.50 5.38 -39.69
CA LYS A 3 7.15 4.85 -39.90
C LYS A 3 7.15 3.34 -40.07
N VAL A 4 6.27 2.65 -39.36
CA VAL A 4 6.13 1.19 -39.36
C VAL A 4 4.69 0.82 -39.70
N LEU A 5 4.50 -0.11 -40.65
CA LEU A 5 3.22 -0.77 -40.84
C LEU A 5 3.19 -2.11 -40.09
N ILE A 6 2.15 -2.33 -39.29
CA ILE A 6 1.83 -3.62 -38.68
C ILE A 6 0.69 -4.26 -39.47
N TYR A 7 0.98 -5.31 -40.23
CA TYR A 7 -0.01 -6.10 -40.98
C TYR A 7 -0.45 -7.29 -40.12
N GLY A 8 -1.71 -7.29 -39.71
CA GLY A 8 -2.33 -8.28 -38.82
C GLY A 8 -2.35 -7.78 -37.37
N PHE A 9 -3.55 -7.64 -36.81
CA PHE A 9 -3.84 -7.08 -35.49
C PHE A 9 -4.37 -8.11 -34.48
N GLY A 10 -3.95 -9.37 -34.64
CA GLY A 10 -4.05 -10.37 -33.58
C GLY A 10 -3.11 -10.08 -32.40
N TRP A 11 -2.97 -11.04 -31.47
CA TRP A 11 -2.09 -10.94 -30.31
C TRP A 11 -0.64 -10.53 -30.64
N THR A 12 -0.10 -11.03 -31.74
CA THR A 12 1.22 -10.71 -32.29
C THR A 12 1.32 -9.26 -32.76
N GLY A 13 0.31 -8.79 -33.49
CA GLY A 13 0.23 -7.42 -34.00
C GLY A 13 0.09 -6.39 -32.89
N GLN A 14 -0.79 -6.64 -31.93
CA GLN A 14 -0.95 -5.78 -30.74
C GLN A 14 0.34 -5.67 -29.95
N SER A 15 1.02 -6.80 -29.74
CA SER A 15 2.31 -6.86 -29.04
C SER A 15 3.40 -6.05 -29.76
N MET A 16 3.53 -6.24 -31.08
CA MET A 16 4.52 -5.52 -31.88
C MET A 16 4.21 -4.02 -31.99
N LEU A 17 2.94 -3.66 -32.14
CA LEU A 17 2.49 -2.27 -32.15
C LEU A 17 2.93 -1.56 -30.87
N GLN A 18 2.60 -2.13 -29.71
CA GLN A 18 2.95 -1.52 -28.43
C GLN A 18 4.47 -1.38 -28.24
N LEU A 19 5.25 -2.35 -28.72
CA LEU A 19 6.71 -2.28 -28.69
C LEU A 19 7.24 -1.15 -29.58
N CYS A 20 6.80 -1.07 -30.84
CA CYS A 20 7.23 -0.04 -31.79
C CYS A 20 6.90 1.38 -31.31
N VAL A 21 5.67 1.61 -30.85
CA VAL A 21 5.24 2.90 -30.28
C VAL A 21 6.12 3.28 -29.09
N LYS A 22 6.41 2.32 -28.18
CA LYS A 22 7.30 2.57 -27.05
C LYS A 22 8.75 2.78 -27.45
N ILE A 23 9.23 2.26 -28.57
CA ILE A 23 10.57 2.58 -29.08
C ILE A 23 10.61 3.99 -29.67
N GLY A 24 9.48 4.51 -30.17
CA GLY A 24 9.35 5.85 -30.75
C GLY A 24 9.10 5.85 -32.26
N PHE A 25 8.56 4.75 -32.79
CA PHE A 25 8.08 4.68 -34.17
C PHE A 25 6.66 5.25 -34.27
N GLU A 26 6.38 5.89 -35.40
CA GLU A 26 5.02 6.16 -35.84
C GLU A 26 4.49 4.87 -36.46
N CYS A 27 3.37 4.35 -35.96
CA CYS A 27 2.82 3.07 -36.40
C CYS A 27 1.48 3.27 -37.07
N LYS A 28 1.22 2.47 -38.12
CA LYS A 28 -0.11 2.23 -38.65
C LYS A 28 -0.40 0.73 -38.64
N VAL A 29 -1.67 0.37 -38.59
CA VAL A 29 -2.14 -1.02 -38.51
C VAL A 29 -3.06 -1.30 -39.69
N LEU A 30 -2.84 -2.44 -40.34
CA LEU A 30 -3.72 -2.98 -41.36
C LEU A 30 -4.10 -4.40 -40.98
N ASP A 31 -5.39 -4.73 -40.95
CA ASP A 31 -5.88 -6.10 -40.77
C ASP A 31 -7.10 -6.31 -41.67
N ASP A 32 -7.08 -7.39 -42.45
CA ASP A 32 -8.15 -7.70 -43.40
C ASP A 32 -9.50 -8.01 -42.73
N ASN A 33 -9.51 -8.31 -41.42
CA ASN A 33 -10.70 -8.66 -40.66
C ASN A 33 -11.27 -7.49 -39.84
N ILE A 34 -10.61 -6.34 -39.85
CA ILE A 34 -11.10 -5.15 -39.13
C ILE A 34 -11.96 -4.32 -40.06
N ASN A 35 -13.19 -4.07 -39.64
CA ASN A 35 -14.04 -3.10 -40.30
C ASN A 35 -13.78 -1.71 -39.71
N LEU A 36 -13.22 -0.82 -40.55
CA LEU A 36 -12.82 0.54 -40.18
C LEU A 36 -14.00 1.43 -39.78
N ASP A 37 -15.22 1.14 -40.26
CA ASP A 37 -16.42 1.92 -39.91
C ASP A 37 -16.76 1.84 -38.41
N PHE A 38 -16.22 0.83 -37.72
CA PHE A 38 -16.43 0.59 -36.28
C PHE A 38 -15.25 1.03 -35.40
N THR A 39 -14.19 1.59 -35.97
CA THR A 39 -13.05 2.14 -35.20
C THR A 39 -12.82 3.61 -35.52
N GLN A 40 -12.76 4.45 -34.48
CA GLN A 40 -12.44 5.87 -34.60
C GLN A 40 -10.93 6.14 -34.41
N ASP A 41 -10.12 5.09 -34.28
CA ASP A 41 -8.68 5.20 -34.04
C ASP A 41 -7.94 5.36 -35.38
N ASP A 42 -7.24 6.49 -35.53
CA ASP A 42 -6.54 6.88 -36.76
C ASP A 42 -5.32 6.02 -37.06
N ILE A 43 -4.93 5.13 -36.13
CA ILE A 43 -3.86 4.18 -36.32
C ILE A 43 -4.19 3.09 -37.34
N PHE A 44 -5.48 2.77 -37.53
CA PHE A 44 -5.91 1.77 -38.49
C PHE A 44 -6.07 2.37 -39.89
N ILE A 45 -5.56 1.67 -40.89
CA ILE A 45 -5.63 2.08 -42.30
C ILE A 45 -6.26 0.99 -43.16
N ASP A 46 -6.77 1.38 -44.33
CA ASP A 46 -7.28 0.45 -45.34
C ASP A 46 -6.15 -0.10 -46.22
N GLN A 47 -6.51 -1.01 -47.14
CA GLN A 47 -5.54 -1.57 -48.09
C GLN A 47 -4.92 -0.53 -49.04
N LYS A 48 -5.57 0.61 -49.28
CA LYS A 48 -5.02 1.67 -50.13
C LYS A 48 -3.84 2.37 -49.44
N GLY A 49 -3.88 2.43 -48.10
CA GLY A 49 -2.80 2.94 -47.26
C GLY A 49 -1.50 2.12 -47.28
N ILE A 50 -1.48 0.91 -47.86
CA ILE A 50 -0.25 0.08 -47.96
C ILE A 50 0.90 0.82 -48.65
N THR A 51 0.58 1.65 -49.64
CA THR A 51 1.56 2.38 -50.46
C THR A 51 2.05 3.67 -49.82
N GLU A 52 1.57 4.03 -48.62
CA GLU A 52 2.17 5.09 -47.83
C GLU A 52 3.66 4.77 -47.54
N ASN A 53 4.47 5.82 -47.41
CA ASN A 53 5.93 5.69 -47.29
C ASN A 53 6.34 5.18 -45.89
N PHE A 54 6.20 3.87 -45.66
CA PHE A 54 6.71 3.20 -44.45
C PHE A 54 8.20 2.80 -44.61
N ASP A 55 8.94 2.93 -43.51
CA ASP A 55 10.34 2.51 -43.46
C ASP A 55 10.46 0.97 -43.41
N ILE A 56 9.50 0.28 -42.78
CA ILE A 56 9.47 -1.18 -42.62
C ILE A 56 8.02 -1.69 -42.44
N TYR A 57 7.78 -2.93 -42.86
CA TYR A 57 6.48 -3.60 -42.83
C TYR A 57 6.61 -4.91 -42.04
N PHE A 58 5.88 -5.03 -40.94
CA PHE A 58 5.83 -6.25 -40.14
C PHE A 58 4.56 -7.05 -40.46
N VAL A 59 4.73 -8.25 -40.98
CA VAL A 59 3.65 -9.24 -41.11
C VAL A 59 3.54 -10.00 -39.79
N CYS A 60 2.59 -9.59 -38.97
CA CYS A 60 2.36 -10.06 -37.60
C CYS A 60 1.27 -11.15 -37.55
N ILE A 61 1.40 -12.21 -38.36
CA ILE A 61 0.40 -13.27 -38.49
C ILE A 61 1.04 -14.64 -38.20
N ILE A 62 0.48 -15.41 -37.25
CA ILE A 62 1.00 -16.73 -36.86
C ILE A 62 0.68 -17.80 -37.92
N ASN A 63 -0.52 -17.77 -38.50
CA ASN A 63 -0.92 -18.71 -39.55
C ASN A 63 -0.08 -18.47 -40.80
N LYS A 64 0.64 -19.51 -41.25
CA LYS A 64 1.59 -19.41 -42.38
C LYS A 64 0.92 -19.09 -43.72
N GLU A 65 -0.29 -19.58 -43.96
CA GLU A 65 -1.03 -19.34 -45.20
C GLU A 65 -1.48 -17.88 -45.25
N SER A 66 -2.13 -17.40 -44.19
CA SER A 66 -2.56 -16.00 -44.08
C SER A 66 -1.37 -15.02 -44.07
N ALA A 67 -0.25 -15.37 -43.45
CA ALA A 67 0.97 -14.56 -43.50
C ALA A 67 1.54 -14.48 -44.93
N LYS A 68 1.47 -15.58 -45.70
CA LYS A 68 1.90 -15.62 -47.10
C LYS A 68 0.98 -14.79 -47.99
N GLU A 69 -0.33 -14.81 -47.74
CA GLU A 69 -1.29 -13.94 -48.43
C GLU A 69 -1.00 -12.46 -48.17
N ALA A 70 -0.81 -12.06 -46.91
CA ALA A 70 -0.43 -10.69 -46.55
C ALA A 70 0.90 -10.28 -47.21
N TYR A 71 1.90 -11.18 -47.22
CA TYR A 71 3.16 -10.94 -47.92
C TYR A 71 2.98 -10.73 -49.42
N ASN A 72 2.16 -11.55 -50.08
CA ASN A 72 1.87 -11.41 -51.50
C ASN A 72 1.20 -10.06 -51.79
N LYS A 73 0.24 -9.63 -50.98
CA LYS A 73 -0.39 -8.30 -51.12
C LYS A 73 0.63 -7.16 -51.02
N LEU A 74 1.54 -7.22 -50.05
CA LEU A 74 2.62 -6.23 -49.91
C LEU A 74 3.58 -6.27 -51.11
N LYS A 75 3.92 -7.47 -51.60
CA LYS A 75 4.78 -7.65 -52.77
C LYS A 75 4.13 -7.09 -54.05
N ASP A 76 2.85 -7.37 -54.25
CA ASP A 76 2.08 -6.92 -55.43
C ASP A 76 1.88 -5.40 -55.42
N ALA A 77 1.83 -4.79 -54.23
CA ALA A 77 1.87 -3.34 -54.04
C ALA A 77 3.27 -2.71 -54.30
N GLY A 78 4.27 -3.50 -54.72
CA GLY A 78 5.61 -3.04 -55.06
C GLY A 78 6.54 -2.82 -53.87
N ILE A 79 6.19 -3.30 -52.67
CA ILE A 79 7.02 -3.10 -51.49
C ILE A 79 8.30 -3.95 -51.58
N PRO A 80 9.51 -3.37 -51.39
CA PRO A 80 10.76 -4.11 -51.46
C PRO A 80 10.83 -5.23 -50.41
N LYS A 81 11.25 -6.42 -50.84
CA LYS A 81 11.40 -7.61 -49.98
C LYS A 81 12.21 -7.34 -48.71
N VAL A 82 13.25 -6.51 -48.79
CA VAL A 82 14.12 -6.13 -47.65
C VAL A 82 13.38 -5.39 -46.53
N LYS A 83 12.27 -4.71 -46.86
CA LYS A 83 11.44 -3.98 -45.89
C LYS A 83 10.35 -4.85 -45.26
N ILE A 84 10.08 -6.05 -45.77
CA ILE A 84 9.00 -6.92 -45.29
C ILE A 84 9.57 -7.98 -44.36
N LYS A 85 9.14 -7.96 -43.10
CA LYS A 85 9.63 -8.84 -42.03
C LYS A 85 8.46 -9.57 -41.37
N PHE A 86 8.65 -10.83 -41.01
CA PHE A 86 7.65 -11.66 -40.35
C PHE A 86 7.86 -11.66 -38.84
N ILE A 87 6.79 -11.46 -38.08
CA ILE A 87 6.78 -11.53 -36.62
C ILE A 87 5.70 -12.51 -36.18
N SER A 88 6.10 -13.74 -35.86
CA SER A 88 5.20 -14.84 -35.51
C SER A 88 5.17 -15.16 -34.01
N THR A 89 5.61 -14.23 -33.15
CA THR A 89 5.62 -14.38 -31.68
C THR A 89 4.83 -13.27 -30.98
N TYR A 90 4.22 -13.61 -29.85
CA TYR A 90 3.55 -12.69 -28.92
C TYR A 90 4.39 -12.39 -27.67
N ASP A 91 5.65 -12.84 -27.65
CA ASP A 91 6.53 -12.69 -26.47
C ASP A 91 6.93 -11.24 -26.19
N TYR A 92 6.70 -10.34 -27.14
CA TYR A 92 7.03 -8.92 -27.04
C TYR A 92 6.01 -8.15 -26.20
N LYS A 93 6.36 -7.88 -24.94
CA LYS A 93 5.53 -7.04 -24.07
C LYS A 93 5.97 -5.58 -24.15
N ASN A 94 5.02 -4.65 -24.06
CA ASN A 94 5.30 -3.22 -23.99
C ASN A 94 6.31 -2.84 -22.89
N LYS A 95 6.29 -3.57 -21.76
CA LYS A 95 7.23 -3.42 -20.64
C LYS A 95 8.66 -3.81 -21.00
N MET A 96 8.94 -4.35 -22.18
CA MET A 96 10.29 -4.74 -22.64
C MET A 96 10.98 -3.65 -23.46
N ALA A 97 10.29 -2.55 -23.78
CA ALA A 97 10.87 -1.47 -24.59
C ALA A 97 12.12 -0.85 -23.93
N PHE A 98 12.26 -0.89 -22.60
CA PHE A 98 13.47 -0.43 -21.92
C PHE A 98 14.70 -1.26 -22.32
N LEU A 99 14.55 -2.59 -22.50
CA LEU A 99 15.65 -3.46 -22.94
C LEU A 99 16.15 -3.05 -24.33
N VAL A 100 15.21 -2.74 -25.23
CA VAL A 100 15.56 -2.28 -26.58
C VAL A 100 16.25 -0.91 -26.54
N ARG A 101 15.81 0.00 -25.67
CA ARG A 101 16.40 1.34 -25.51
C ARG A 101 17.78 1.32 -24.85
N GLU A 102 18.03 0.38 -23.95
CA GLU A 102 19.37 0.20 -23.34
C GLU A 102 20.40 -0.22 -24.39
N TYR A 103 19.99 -1.01 -25.38
CA TYR A 103 20.86 -1.46 -26.48
C TYR A 103 20.91 -0.48 -27.66
N PHE A 104 19.81 0.20 -27.97
CA PHE A 104 19.70 1.14 -29.09
C PHE A 104 19.27 2.51 -28.58
N LYS A 105 20.15 3.50 -28.74
CA LYS A 105 19.93 4.86 -28.24
C LYS A 105 18.86 5.61 -29.04
N GLU A 106 18.68 5.26 -30.32
CA GLU A 106 17.79 5.95 -31.25
C GLU A 106 16.96 4.98 -32.12
N PRO A 107 15.69 5.28 -32.45
CA PRO A 107 14.85 4.44 -33.32
C PRO A 107 15.49 4.14 -34.68
N SER A 108 16.30 5.06 -35.21
CA SER A 108 17.03 4.87 -36.47
C SER A 108 18.04 3.72 -36.41
N GLN A 109 18.64 3.45 -35.26
CA GLN A 109 19.58 2.33 -35.08
C GLN A 109 18.83 0.99 -35.08
N VAL A 110 17.67 0.95 -34.39
CA VAL A 110 16.77 -0.20 -34.36
C VAL A 110 16.31 -0.54 -35.78
N LEU A 111 15.81 0.46 -36.51
CA LEU A 111 15.35 0.29 -37.89
C LEU A 111 16.46 -0.23 -38.80
N LYS A 112 17.67 0.33 -38.72
CA LYS A 112 18.81 -0.13 -39.51
C LYS A 112 19.07 -1.62 -39.26
N LYS A 113 19.07 -2.05 -38.00
CA LYS A 113 19.29 -3.46 -37.64
C LYS A 113 18.17 -4.38 -38.09
N TRP A 114 16.91 -3.95 -37.98
CA TRP A 114 15.78 -4.72 -38.49
C TRP A 114 15.82 -4.90 -40.01
N LEU A 115 16.21 -3.86 -40.75
CA LEU A 115 16.36 -3.96 -42.21
C LEU A 115 17.51 -4.90 -42.60
N GLU A 116 18.63 -4.87 -41.87
CA GLU A 116 19.80 -5.77 -42.04
C GLU A 116 19.52 -7.24 -41.69
N ASP A 117 18.50 -7.52 -40.87
CA ASP A 117 18.14 -8.88 -40.44
C ASP A 117 17.51 -9.70 -41.58
N ASP A 118 17.41 -11.01 -41.40
CA ASP A 118 16.66 -11.85 -42.34
C ASP A 118 15.14 -11.56 -42.28
N GLN A 119 14.36 -12.07 -43.23
CA GLN A 119 12.92 -11.83 -43.24
C GLN A 119 12.20 -12.40 -42.01
N SER A 120 12.77 -13.43 -41.38
CA SER A 120 12.21 -14.05 -40.17
C SER A 120 12.71 -13.40 -38.89
N MET A 121 13.52 -12.33 -38.98
CA MET A 121 14.01 -11.54 -37.85
C MET A 121 14.78 -12.38 -36.81
N THR A 122 15.55 -13.37 -37.27
CA THR A 122 16.20 -14.39 -36.43
C THR A 122 17.15 -13.74 -35.43
N TYR A 123 17.95 -12.76 -35.88
CA TYR A 123 18.86 -12.05 -35.00
C TYR A 123 18.10 -11.27 -33.93
N PHE A 124 17.09 -10.50 -34.32
CA PHE A 124 16.27 -9.74 -33.37
C PHE A 124 15.58 -10.63 -32.33
N HIS A 125 14.98 -11.75 -32.74
CA HIS A 125 14.38 -12.71 -31.81
C HIS A 125 15.40 -13.24 -30.80
N SER A 126 16.59 -13.64 -31.27
CA SER A 126 17.65 -14.17 -30.40
C SER A 126 18.16 -13.13 -29.39
N GLN A 127 18.36 -11.88 -29.83
CA GLN A 127 18.84 -10.78 -28.99
C GLN A 127 17.81 -10.40 -27.93
N MET A 128 16.54 -10.30 -28.30
CA MET A 128 15.46 -10.02 -27.34
C MET A 128 15.37 -11.10 -26.25
N LYS A 129 15.55 -12.37 -26.61
CA LYS A 129 15.57 -13.49 -25.65
C LYS A 129 16.78 -13.42 -24.71
N ALA A 130 17.96 -13.06 -25.23
CA ALA A 130 19.17 -12.89 -24.42
C ALA A 130 19.01 -11.75 -23.38
N MET A 131 18.55 -10.58 -23.82
CA MET A 131 18.33 -9.42 -22.94
C MET A 131 17.28 -9.72 -21.84
N LEU A 132 16.20 -10.43 -22.19
CA LEU A 132 15.21 -10.86 -21.20
C LEU A 132 15.82 -11.79 -20.15
N ASN A 133 16.62 -12.76 -20.57
CA ASN A 133 17.26 -13.70 -19.66
C ASN A 133 18.19 -12.97 -18.70
N GLU A 134 19.02 -12.05 -19.20
CA GLU A 134 19.91 -11.23 -18.37
C GLU A 134 19.12 -10.41 -17.34
N TYR A 135 18.06 -9.72 -17.76
CA TYR A 135 17.17 -8.98 -16.86
C TYR A 135 16.56 -9.87 -15.77
N TYR A 136 16.11 -11.08 -16.13
CA TYR A 136 15.58 -12.03 -15.15
C TYR A 136 16.65 -12.52 -14.17
N GLN A 137 17.89 -12.72 -14.61
CA GLN A 137 18.99 -13.08 -13.71
C GLN A 137 19.32 -11.95 -12.73
N ILE A 138 19.39 -10.70 -13.19
CA ILE A 138 19.60 -9.53 -12.34
C ILE A 138 18.48 -9.43 -11.30
N LYS A 139 17.22 -9.55 -11.74
CA LYS A 139 16.06 -9.51 -10.84
C LYS A 139 16.12 -10.65 -9.79
N LYS A 140 16.52 -11.85 -10.21
CA LYS A 140 16.69 -12.98 -9.30
C LYS A 140 17.79 -12.73 -8.28
N SER A 141 18.97 -12.29 -8.72
CA SER A 141 20.08 -11.94 -7.82
C SER A 141 19.70 -10.84 -6.82
N ASN A 142 18.96 -9.82 -7.26
CA ASN A 142 18.41 -8.80 -6.36
C ASN A 142 17.39 -9.38 -5.36
N ALA A 143 16.55 -10.33 -5.79
CA ALA A 143 15.61 -10.98 -4.88
C ALA A 143 16.33 -11.86 -3.85
N ASP A 144 17.36 -12.59 -4.28
CA ASP A 144 18.18 -13.43 -3.40
C ASP A 144 18.92 -12.55 -2.37
N SER A 145 19.49 -11.41 -2.78
CA SER A 145 20.16 -10.48 -1.85
C SER A 145 19.21 -9.84 -0.85
N LEU A 146 17.98 -9.48 -1.27
CA LEU A 146 16.93 -9.00 -0.37
C LEU A 146 16.48 -10.08 0.62
N LEU A 147 16.39 -11.34 0.18
CA LEU A 147 16.04 -12.47 1.03
C LEU A 147 17.14 -12.73 2.08
N GLU A 148 18.41 -12.73 1.66
CA GLU A 148 19.56 -12.84 2.55
C GLU A 148 19.56 -11.72 3.61
N TRP A 149 19.35 -10.47 3.18
CA TRP A 149 19.25 -9.34 4.08
C TRP A 149 18.08 -9.50 5.08
N SER A 150 16.90 -9.88 4.60
CA SER A 150 15.73 -10.17 5.45
C SER A 150 16.03 -11.26 6.47
N ASN A 151 16.70 -12.35 6.07
CA ASN A 151 17.08 -13.43 6.96
C ASN A 151 18.09 -12.98 8.03
N LYS A 152 19.05 -12.13 7.68
CA LYS A 152 20.00 -11.52 8.63
C LYS A 152 19.30 -10.62 9.67
N ILE A 153 18.31 -9.83 9.26
CA ILE A 153 17.51 -9.04 10.21
C ILE A 153 16.69 -9.97 11.12
N ARG A 154 16.07 -11.01 10.57
CA ARG A 154 15.27 -11.96 11.36
C ARG A 154 16.09 -12.72 12.40
N SER A 155 17.33 -13.10 12.08
CA SER A 155 18.21 -13.83 12.99
C SER A 155 18.77 -12.97 14.13
N THR A 156 18.85 -11.65 13.95
CA THR A 156 19.35 -10.72 14.98
C THR A 156 18.25 -10.19 15.91
N MET A 157 16.98 -10.26 15.51
CA MET A 157 15.83 -9.72 16.25
C MET A 157 14.83 -10.84 16.62
N ILE A 158 15.32 -11.86 17.33
CA ILE A 158 14.51 -13.03 17.73
C ILE A 158 13.38 -12.58 18.68
N GLY A 159 12.19 -13.12 18.49
CA GLY A 159 11.02 -12.84 19.33
C GLY A 159 10.27 -11.54 19.03
N GLN A 160 10.78 -10.67 18.14
CA GLN A 160 10.08 -9.46 17.71
C GLN A 160 9.12 -9.71 16.54
N THR A 161 8.01 -8.97 16.55
CA THR A 161 7.05 -8.93 15.44
C THR A 161 7.69 -8.39 14.15
N ILE A 162 7.10 -8.69 12.99
CA ILE A 162 7.63 -8.19 11.71
C ILE A 162 7.62 -6.65 11.64
N PHE A 163 6.59 -6.01 12.19
CA PHE A 163 6.49 -4.55 12.23
C PHE A 163 7.53 -3.92 13.17
N ALA A 164 7.81 -4.55 14.32
CA ALA A 164 8.91 -4.14 15.19
C ALA A 164 10.28 -4.27 14.50
N LYS A 165 10.50 -5.34 13.73
CA LYS A 165 11.72 -5.54 12.94
C LYS A 165 11.89 -4.46 11.88
N LEU A 166 10.83 -4.15 11.12
CA LEU A 166 10.84 -3.09 10.10
C LEU A 166 11.12 -1.72 10.73
N TYR A 167 10.47 -1.42 11.84
CA TYR A 167 10.71 -0.18 12.59
C TYR A 167 12.17 -0.10 13.08
N THR A 168 12.68 -1.19 13.65
CA THR A 168 14.03 -1.25 14.23
C THR A 168 15.12 -1.26 13.16
N SER A 169 14.84 -1.72 11.94
CA SER A 169 15.79 -1.68 10.81
C SER A 169 15.74 -0.41 9.97
N ALA A 170 14.74 0.47 10.19
CA ALA A 170 14.59 1.70 9.42
C ALA A 170 15.71 2.72 9.68
N LEU A 171 16.13 3.42 8.63
CA LEU A 171 17.20 4.44 8.65
C LEU A 171 16.75 5.77 9.30
N ILE A 172 15.46 6.09 9.27
CA ILE A 172 14.91 7.37 9.74
C ILE A 172 13.99 7.13 10.93
N LYS A 173 14.57 6.69 12.06
CA LYS A 173 13.82 6.40 13.30
C LYS A 173 13.31 7.65 14.00
N SER A 174 14.02 8.78 13.85
CA SER A 174 13.68 10.06 14.48
C SER A 174 12.27 10.56 14.17
N ASP A 175 11.71 10.11 13.04
CA ASP A 175 10.45 10.65 12.51
C ASP A 175 9.23 9.78 12.85
N LEU A 176 9.43 8.63 13.51
CA LEU A 176 8.40 7.63 13.74
C LEU A 176 8.10 7.52 15.24
N ALA A 177 7.14 8.30 15.72
CA ALA A 177 6.65 8.22 17.11
C ALA A 177 5.66 7.05 17.35
N HIS A 178 5.23 6.36 16.28
CA HIS A 178 4.22 5.31 16.33
C HIS A 178 4.47 4.22 15.27
N ILE A 179 3.89 3.04 15.50
CA ILE A 179 3.85 1.93 14.55
C ILE A 179 2.41 1.69 14.14
N ALA A 180 2.16 1.70 12.83
CA ALA A 180 0.87 1.34 12.25
C ALA A 180 0.76 -0.18 12.09
N TYR A 181 -0.18 -0.78 12.81
CA TYR A 181 -0.60 -2.16 12.63
C TYR A 181 -1.92 -2.20 11.84
N PRO A 182 -2.27 -3.33 11.21
CA PRO A 182 -3.57 -3.49 10.58
C PRO A 182 -4.70 -3.25 11.60
N GLY A 183 -5.41 -2.12 11.45
CA GLY A 183 -6.56 -1.76 12.27
C GLY A 183 -6.26 -0.91 13.51
N PHE A 184 -5.01 -0.73 13.94
CA PHE A 184 -4.68 0.12 15.11
C PHE A 184 -3.24 0.65 15.04
N ASN A 185 -2.92 1.69 15.81
CA ASN A 185 -1.57 2.27 15.87
C ASN A 185 -1.02 2.19 17.28
N ILE A 186 0.25 1.89 17.53
CA ILE A 186 0.80 1.98 18.89
C ILE A 186 1.89 3.04 18.96
N GLY A 187 1.75 3.95 19.93
CA GLY A 187 2.80 4.89 20.31
C GLY A 187 4.00 4.15 20.89
N ILE A 188 5.18 4.47 20.39
CA ILE A 188 6.41 3.80 20.79
C ILE A 188 6.88 4.41 22.11
N SER A 189 7.28 3.54 23.02
CA SER A 189 7.80 3.97 24.32
C SER A 189 9.11 4.73 24.13
N PHE A 190 9.24 5.87 24.80
CA PHE A 190 10.41 6.75 24.67
C PHE A 190 11.65 6.14 25.34
N GLU A 191 11.43 5.34 26.40
CA GLU A 191 12.49 4.81 27.24
C GLU A 191 12.79 3.32 26.98
N LYS A 192 11.78 2.55 26.56
CA LYS A 192 11.84 1.09 26.39
C LYS A 192 11.65 0.73 24.93
N LYS A 193 12.70 0.18 24.31
CA LYS A 193 12.78 -0.10 22.86
C LYS A 193 12.56 -1.57 22.49
N GLU A 194 12.27 -2.42 23.48
CA GLU A 194 11.97 -3.84 23.25
C GLU A 194 10.49 -4.03 22.86
N ASP A 195 10.24 -4.98 21.95
CA ASP A 195 8.89 -5.32 21.51
C ASP A 195 8.16 -6.15 22.60
N LYS A 196 7.59 -5.46 23.59
CA LYS A 196 6.78 -6.04 24.68
C LYS A 196 5.38 -6.47 24.21
N ASN A 197 5.32 -7.24 23.12
CA ASN A 197 4.10 -7.52 22.37
C ASN A 197 3.46 -6.21 21.88
N PHE A 198 3.96 -5.67 20.78
CA PHE A 198 3.50 -4.43 20.17
C PHE A 198 3.89 -3.15 20.94
N TYR A 199 5.01 -3.16 21.68
CA TYR A 199 5.52 -2.01 22.45
C TYR A 199 4.57 -1.48 23.55
N PHE A 200 3.73 -2.35 24.13
CA PHE A 200 3.05 -2.02 25.37
C PHE A 200 4.03 -1.77 26.52
N VAL A 201 3.59 -1.12 27.58
CA VAL A 201 4.44 -0.83 28.75
C VAL A 201 4.89 -2.13 29.45
N GLN A 202 4.04 -3.14 29.40
CA GLN A 202 4.26 -4.48 29.95
C GLN A 202 4.13 -5.55 28.85
N LYS A 203 4.95 -6.60 28.94
CA LYS A 203 4.82 -7.77 28.09
C LYS A 203 3.52 -8.51 28.45
N ILE A 204 2.76 -8.93 27.46
CA ILE A 204 1.48 -9.63 27.65
C ILE A 204 1.60 -11.02 27.01
N ASP A 205 1.41 -12.04 27.82
CA ASP A 205 1.31 -13.41 27.36
C ASP A 205 -0.15 -13.72 26.95
N PHE A 206 -0.48 -13.39 25.70
CA PHE A 206 -1.84 -13.56 25.18
C PHE A 206 -2.31 -15.02 25.25
N GLU A 207 -1.42 -15.99 25.03
CA GLU A 207 -1.76 -17.42 25.07
C GLU A 207 -2.12 -17.85 26.49
N ALA A 208 -1.31 -17.46 27.49
CA ALA A 208 -1.62 -17.74 28.89
C ALA A 208 -2.93 -17.09 29.35
N ILE A 209 -3.23 -15.88 28.86
CA ILE A 209 -4.49 -15.18 29.19
C ILE A 209 -5.70 -15.87 28.57
N MET A 210 -5.60 -16.39 27.35
CA MET A 210 -6.66 -17.18 26.72
C MET A 210 -6.91 -18.50 27.45
N GLN A 211 -5.86 -19.09 28.02
CA GLN A 211 -5.91 -20.36 28.75
C GLN A 211 -6.10 -20.20 30.27
N ARG A 212 -6.41 -18.99 30.74
CA ARG A 212 -6.59 -18.71 32.17
C ARG A 212 -7.64 -19.63 32.81
N PRO A 213 -7.53 -19.95 34.11
CA PRO A 213 -8.56 -20.70 34.83
C PRO A 213 -9.94 -20.04 34.72
N LYS A 214 -11.01 -20.84 34.59
CA LYS A 214 -12.39 -20.33 34.36
C LYS A 214 -12.93 -19.46 35.50
N ASP A 215 -12.41 -19.64 36.71
CA ASP A 215 -12.78 -18.86 37.90
C ASP A 215 -11.97 -17.54 38.02
N VAL A 216 -10.96 -17.35 37.17
CA VAL A 216 -10.16 -16.13 37.09
C VAL A 216 -10.71 -15.21 36.00
N LYS A 217 -11.11 -14.01 36.42
CA LYS A 217 -11.68 -13.00 35.52
C LYS A 217 -10.60 -12.08 34.97
N LEU A 218 -10.77 -11.61 33.74
CA LEU A 218 -9.92 -10.66 33.05
C LEU A 218 -10.58 -9.28 33.04
N VAL A 219 -9.80 -8.28 33.46
CA VAL A 219 -10.11 -6.85 33.37
C VAL A 219 -9.15 -6.22 32.37
N ALA A 220 -9.68 -5.77 31.24
CA ALA A 220 -8.91 -5.07 30.21
C ALA A 220 -9.10 -3.56 30.35
N CYS A 221 -8.04 -2.83 30.68
CA CYS A 221 -8.07 -1.38 30.85
C CYS A 221 -7.50 -0.68 29.61
N PHE A 222 -8.29 0.19 29.00
CA PHE A 222 -7.93 1.00 27.83
C PHE A 222 -7.90 2.48 28.18
N GLY A 223 -7.02 3.23 27.53
CA GLY A 223 -6.90 4.66 27.78
C GLY A 223 -5.75 5.30 27.03
N ASN A 224 -5.59 6.59 27.27
CA ASN A 224 -4.52 7.42 26.71
C ASN A 224 -3.24 7.35 27.58
N SER A 225 -2.38 8.37 27.47
CA SER A 225 -1.16 8.51 28.27
C SER A 225 -1.41 8.48 29.78
N ALA A 226 -2.58 8.93 30.26
CA ALA A 226 -2.92 8.93 31.68
C ALA A 226 -3.25 7.54 32.24
N LEU A 227 -3.59 6.57 31.38
CA LEU A 227 -3.65 5.15 31.78
C LEU A 227 -2.32 4.45 31.52
N ARG A 228 -1.64 4.79 30.43
CA ARG A 228 -0.37 4.19 30.04
C ARG A 228 0.72 4.43 31.10
N VAL A 229 0.79 5.65 31.64
CA VAL A 229 1.69 6.09 32.73
C VAL A 229 3.11 5.54 32.64
N GLU A 230 3.71 5.63 31.45
CA GLU A 230 5.04 5.06 31.17
C GLU A 230 6.14 5.66 32.05
N TYR A 231 5.93 6.88 32.56
CA TYR A 231 6.83 7.61 33.45
C TYR A 231 6.80 7.14 34.92
N LEU A 232 5.89 6.22 35.29
CA LEU A 232 5.82 5.64 36.63
C LEU A 232 6.38 4.21 36.66
N PRO A 233 6.93 3.78 37.82
CA PRO A 233 7.13 2.35 38.10
C PRO A 233 5.81 1.56 37.92
N LEU A 234 5.91 0.30 37.51
CA LEU A 234 4.74 -0.52 37.15
C LEU A 234 3.80 -0.72 38.34
N GLU A 235 4.36 -0.91 39.52
CA GLU A 235 3.70 -1.09 40.81
C GLU A 235 2.88 0.12 41.26
N ASP A 236 3.23 1.31 40.77
CA ASP A 236 2.59 2.58 41.10
C ASP A 236 1.54 3.00 40.08
N THR A 237 1.31 2.16 39.06
CA THR A 237 0.27 2.42 38.06
C THR A 237 -1.12 2.17 38.62
N ILE A 238 -2.11 2.90 38.09
CA ILE A 238 -3.52 2.71 38.46
C ILE A 238 -3.99 1.26 38.25
N THR A 239 -3.48 0.58 37.21
CA THR A 239 -3.77 -0.82 36.94
C THR A 239 -3.16 -1.77 37.97
N ALA A 240 -1.98 -1.46 38.50
CA ALA A 240 -1.37 -2.25 39.59
C ALA A 240 -2.12 -2.07 40.91
N PHE A 241 -2.56 -0.84 41.24
CA PHE A 241 -3.43 -0.62 42.40
C PHE A 241 -4.76 -1.37 42.26
N LEU A 242 -5.37 -1.36 41.07
CA LEU A 242 -6.58 -2.14 40.79
C LEU A 242 -6.34 -3.64 40.96
N GLN A 243 -5.25 -4.18 40.41
CA GLN A 243 -4.86 -5.58 40.58
C GLN A 243 -4.71 -5.97 42.05
N LYS A 244 -4.05 -5.12 42.86
CA LYS A 244 -3.88 -5.35 44.31
C LYS A 244 -5.20 -5.37 45.06
N LYS A 245 -6.15 -4.50 44.69
CA LYS A 245 -7.48 -4.43 45.31
C LYS A 245 -8.38 -5.60 44.94
N LEU A 246 -8.34 -6.06 43.69
CA LEU A 246 -9.15 -7.18 43.21
C LEU A 246 -8.59 -8.56 43.62
N GLY A 247 -7.28 -8.64 43.85
CA GLY A 247 -6.60 -9.86 44.27
C GLY A 247 -6.48 -10.91 43.16
N LYS A 248 -6.15 -12.14 43.54
CA LYS A 248 -5.73 -13.22 42.60
C LYS A 248 -6.86 -13.79 41.73
N LYS A 249 -8.12 -13.50 42.05
CA LYS A 249 -9.27 -13.92 41.22
C LYS A 249 -9.43 -13.10 39.95
N TYR A 250 -8.62 -12.06 39.79
CA TYR A 250 -8.65 -11.17 38.64
C TYR A 250 -7.25 -11.02 38.04
N ILE A 251 -7.20 -10.90 36.73
CA ILE A 251 -6.05 -10.43 35.97
C ILE A 251 -6.38 -9.06 35.41
N VAL A 252 -5.58 -8.05 35.70
CA VAL A 252 -5.76 -6.69 35.21
C VAL A 252 -4.66 -6.38 34.18
N LEU A 253 -5.06 -6.03 32.95
CA LEU A 253 -4.14 -5.69 31.88
C LEU A 253 -4.24 -4.21 31.50
N ASN A 254 -3.09 -3.57 31.31
CA ASN A 254 -2.98 -2.19 30.85
C ASN A 254 -2.74 -2.15 29.33
N PHE A 255 -3.77 -1.75 28.58
CA PHE A 255 -3.72 -1.49 27.14
C PHE A 255 -3.71 0.02 26.83
N GLY A 256 -3.22 0.84 27.76
CA GLY A 256 -3.07 2.27 27.57
C GLY A 256 -2.08 2.62 26.46
N VAL A 257 -2.49 3.49 25.53
CA VAL A 257 -1.64 3.97 24.44
C VAL A 257 -1.72 5.49 24.38
N THR A 258 -0.57 6.16 24.42
CA THR A 258 -0.51 7.63 24.34
C THR A 258 -1.20 8.11 23.07
N GLY A 259 -2.05 9.13 23.23
CA GLY A 259 -2.81 9.72 22.12
C GLY A 259 -4.16 9.06 21.86
N TYR A 260 -4.45 7.87 22.37
CA TYR A 260 -5.71 7.20 22.02
C TYR A 260 -6.98 7.95 22.46
N THR A 261 -7.88 8.12 21.49
CA THR A 261 -9.30 8.41 21.67
C THR A 261 -10.09 7.14 21.95
N ILE A 262 -11.38 7.27 22.25
CA ILE A 262 -12.29 6.14 22.42
C ILE A 262 -12.38 5.26 21.15
N TYR A 263 -12.25 5.86 19.97
CA TYR A 263 -12.26 5.13 18.71
C TYR A 263 -11.05 4.20 18.60
N GLU A 264 -9.86 4.71 18.91
CA GLU A 264 -8.61 3.92 18.82
C GLU A 264 -8.57 2.84 19.91
N GLN A 265 -9.11 3.12 21.10
CA GLN A 265 -9.29 2.11 22.15
C GLN A 265 -10.19 0.96 21.68
N MET A 266 -11.32 1.27 21.05
CA MET A 266 -12.23 0.26 20.48
C MET A 266 -11.55 -0.55 19.36
N MET A 267 -10.78 0.11 18.50
CA MET A 267 -10.03 -0.56 17.44
C MET A 267 -8.99 -1.53 17.98
N LEU A 268 -8.24 -1.12 19.01
CA LEU A 268 -7.29 -1.99 19.69
C LEU A 268 -7.98 -3.18 20.36
N TYR A 269 -9.12 -2.93 21.00
CA TYR A 269 -9.93 -4.01 21.58
C TYR A 269 -10.31 -5.05 20.53
N ASN A 270 -10.85 -4.60 19.40
CA ASN A 270 -11.26 -5.50 18.31
C ASN A 270 -10.08 -6.28 17.74
N ALA A 271 -8.92 -5.65 17.60
CA ALA A 271 -7.75 -6.27 16.99
C ALA A 271 -7.09 -7.32 17.89
N LEU A 272 -6.96 -7.05 19.19
CA LEU A 272 -6.11 -7.86 20.08
C LEU A 272 -6.83 -8.46 21.29
N VAL A 273 -7.91 -7.85 21.77
CA VAL A 273 -8.48 -8.16 23.10
C VAL A 273 -9.82 -8.87 23.02
N PHE A 274 -10.60 -8.67 21.96
CA PHE A 274 -11.87 -9.37 21.74
C PHE A 274 -11.74 -10.90 21.87
N PRO A 275 -10.70 -11.57 21.31
CA PRO A 275 -10.53 -13.02 21.46
C PRO A 275 -10.26 -13.46 22.91
N LEU A 276 -9.76 -12.56 23.76
CA LEU A 276 -9.44 -12.84 25.16
C LEU A 276 -10.69 -12.92 26.04
N LYS A 277 -11.84 -12.44 25.54
CA LYS A 277 -13.14 -12.42 26.24
C LYS A 277 -13.02 -11.86 27.66
N PRO A 278 -12.61 -10.58 27.83
CA PRO A 278 -12.57 -9.97 29.15
C PRO A 278 -13.98 -9.83 29.73
N GLU A 279 -14.14 -10.18 31.01
CA GLU A 279 -15.40 -10.00 31.73
C GLU A 279 -15.67 -8.52 32.03
N ILE A 280 -14.61 -7.72 32.14
CA ILE A 280 -14.71 -6.27 32.38
C ILE A 280 -13.77 -5.54 31.42
N VAL A 281 -14.30 -4.55 30.71
CA VAL A 281 -13.55 -3.62 29.88
C VAL A 281 -13.70 -2.23 30.48
N ILE A 282 -12.60 -1.67 30.97
CA ILE A 282 -12.55 -0.30 31.50
C ILE A 282 -11.96 0.59 30.41
N SER A 283 -12.60 1.71 30.08
CA SER A 283 -12.09 2.65 29.09
C SER A 283 -12.01 4.05 29.68
N CYS A 284 -10.79 4.58 29.80
CA CYS A 284 -10.51 5.95 30.21
C CYS A 284 -10.47 6.86 28.97
N PHE A 285 -11.48 7.72 28.79
CA PHE A 285 -11.66 8.55 27.59
C PHE A 285 -11.93 10.01 27.96
N GLY A 286 -11.94 10.94 26.98
CA GLY A 286 -12.41 12.31 27.21
C GLY A 286 -11.44 13.36 26.70
N GLY A 287 -10.55 13.87 27.55
CA GLY A 287 -9.71 15.01 27.22
C GLY A 287 -8.92 14.89 25.90
N THR A 288 -8.42 13.69 25.59
CA THR A 288 -7.74 13.42 24.31
C THR A 288 -8.71 13.47 23.14
N ASP A 289 -9.85 12.81 23.24
CA ASP A 289 -10.92 12.82 22.22
C ASP A 289 -11.33 14.23 21.85
N TRP A 290 -11.53 15.08 22.85
CA TRP A 290 -11.92 16.46 22.63
C TRP A 290 -10.81 17.24 21.93
N ARG A 291 -9.59 17.20 22.47
CA ARG A 291 -8.44 17.94 21.92
C ARG A 291 -8.15 17.56 20.48
N THR A 292 -8.20 16.27 20.14
CA THR A 292 -7.91 15.82 18.78
C THR A 292 -9.11 16.05 17.85
N GLY A 293 -10.34 15.90 18.34
CA GLY A 293 -11.57 16.12 17.57
C GLY A 293 -11.65 17.51 16.95
N ILE A 294 -11.35 18.56 17.72
CA ILE A 294 -11.43 19.96 17.25
C ILE A 294 -10.36 20.37 16.21
N VAL A 295 -9.36 19.52 15.96
CA VAL A 295 -8.30 19.74 14.95
C VAL A 295 -8.23 18.59 13.94
N SER A 296 -9.27 17.76 13.88
CA SER A 296 -9.38 16.64 12.93
C SER A 296 -10.11 17.05 11.65
N CYS A 297 -10.16 16.12 10.69
CA CYS A 297 -11.01 16.22 9.51
C CYS A 297 -12.49 16.38 9.88
N GLU A 298 -13.10 17.48 9.40
CA GLU A 298 -14.51 17.81 9.61
C GLU A 298 -15.44 16.66 9.20
N HIS A 299 -15.23 16.07 8.01
CA HIS A 299 -16.10 15.04 7.49
C HIS A 299 -16.11 13.78 8.36
N LEU A 300 -14.94 13.37 8.86
CA LEU A 300 -14.83 12.19 9.72
C LEU A 300 -15.49 12.42 11.10
N VAL A 301 -15.35 13.62 11.67
CA VAL A 301 -15.97 13.94 12.96
C VAL A 301 -17.50 14.08 12.80
N LYS A 302 -17.97 14.91 11.86
CA LYS A 302 -19.40 15.27 11.77
C LYS A 302 -20.24 14.19 11.11
N THR A 303 -19.78 13.62 10.01
CA THR A 303 -20.54 12.61 9.26
C THR A 303 -20.32 11.23 9.84
N HIS A 304 -19.05 10.87 10.09
CA HIS A 304 -18.72 9.55 10.57
C HIS A 304 -18.63 9.44 12.08
N LYS A 305 -18.77 10.52 12.86
CA LYS A 305 -18.75 10.45 14.34
C LYS A 305 -17.47 9.81 14.88
N MET A 306 -16.32 10.13 14.28
CA MET A 306 -15.02 9.57 14.63
C MET A 306 -14.12 10.62 15.28
N THR A 307 -13.89 10.48 16.59
CA THR A 307 -12.74 11.14 17.25
C THR A 307 -11.53 10.23 17.07
N TYR A 308 -10.46 10.71 16.45
CA TYR A 308 -9.21 9.97 16.26
C TYR A 308 -8.04 10.91 16.51
N THR A 309 -6.82 10.39 16.48
CA THR A 309 -5.60 11.16 16.61
C THR A 309 -5.06 11.52 15.22
N PRO A 310 -5.16 12.79 14.76
CA PRO A 310 -4.66 13.18 13.45
C PRO A 310 -3.21 12.78 13.18
N GLY A 311 -2.37 12.82 14.21
CA GLY A 311 -0.96 12.45 14.11
C GLY A 311 -0.70 11.01 13.65
N PHE A 312 -1.65 10.08 13.83
CA PHE A 312 -1.52 8.70 13.36
C PHE A 312 -1.99 8.49 11.92
N TYR A 313 -2.91 9.33 11.43
CA TYR A 313 -3.60 9.09 10.16
C TYR A 313 -3.33 10.19 9.14
N GLU A 314 -3.53 11.45 9.50
CA GLU A 314 -3.37 12.58 8.59
C GLU A 314 -1.90 12.87 8.30
N TYR A 315 -1.02 12.81 9.32
CA TYR A 315 0.42 13.03 9.14
C TYR A 315 1.03 11.98 8.22
N ALA A 316 0.64 10.71 8.41
CA ALA A 316 1.07 9.62 7.56
C ALA A 316 0.59 9.82 6.11
N TYR A 317 -0.68 10.17 5.92
CA TYR A 317 -1.24 10.42 4.59
C TYR A 317 -0.58 11.61 3.89
N LYS A 318 -0.39 12.73 4.60
CA LYS A 318 0.33 13.90 4.10
C LYS A 318 1.75 13.55 3.66
N LYS A 319 2.49 12.79 4.47
CA LYS A 319 3.86 12.34 4.15
C LYS A 319 3.90 11.46 2.89
N VAL A 320 2.97 10.51 2.77
CA VAL A 320 2.89 9.60 1.61
C VAL A 320 2.54 10.36 0.33
N THR A 321 1.61 11.32 0.40
CA THR A 321 1.17 12.11 -0.76
C THR A 321 2.06 13.32 -1.05
N LYS A 322 3.01 13.64 -0.15
CA LYS A 322 3.84 14.85 -0.20
C LYS A 322 3.01 16.14 -0.32
N SER A 323 1.84 16.16 0.33
CA SER A 323 0.96 17.33 0.29
C SER A 323 1.60 18.52 1.01
N GLU A 324 1.50 19.71 0.40
CA GLU A 324 1.95 20.98 0.98
C GLU A 324 0.90 21.60 1.92
N LEU A 325 -0.33 21.08 1.91
CA LEU A 325 -1.43 21.60 2.73
C LEU A 325 -1.10 21.43 4.23
N PRO A 326 -1.14 22.50 5.05
CA PRO A 326 -1.02 22.36 6.49
C PRO A 326 -2.27 21.69 7.07
N LEU A 327 -2.06 20.74 7.97
CA LEU A 327 -3.12 20.09 8.74
C LEU A 327 -3.45 20.95 9.96
N TYR A 328 -4.70 20.96 10.40
CA TYR A 328 -5.11 21.71 11.59
C TYR A 328 -4.30 21.33 12.83
N SER A 329 -3.90 20.07 12.96
CA SER A 329 -3.03 19.59 14.02
C SER A 329 -1.59 20.15 13.97
N GLU A 330 -1.09 20.56 12.79
CA GLU A 330 0.24 21.19 12.64
C GLU A 330 0.21 22.68 13.02
N ILE A 331 -0.93 23.33 12.85
CA ILE A 331 -1.12 24.75 13.19
C ILE A 331 -1.72 24.97 14.59
N GLY A 332 -2.08 23.92 15.32
CA GLY A 332 -2.78 23.97 16.60
C GLY A 332 -2.08 24.69 17.76
N ASN A 333 -0.81 25.09 17.61
CA ASN A 333 -0.14 25.99 18.55
C ASN A 333 -0.59 27.46 18.39
N ASP A 334 -1.20 27.81 17.27
CA ASP A 334 -1.89 29.09 17.09
C ASP A 334 -3.32 28.97 17.62
N ARG A 335 -3.68 29.80 18.60
CA ARG A 335 -5.05 29.83 19.18
C ARG A 335 -6.13 30.15 18.14
N LYS A 336 -5.77 30.72 16.98
CA LYS A 336 -6.68 30.98 15.84
C LYS A 336 -6.85 29.78 14.92
N ALA A 337 -6.06 28.73 15.08
CA ALA A 337 -6.01 27.56 14.21
C ALA A 337 -6.91 26.40 14.67
N ILE A 338 -7.86 26.66 15.58
CA ILE A 338 -8.95 25.74 15.86
C ILE A 338 -9.75 25.54 14.57
N ASN A 339 -10.10 24.29 14.23
CA ASN A 339 -10.97 24.04 13.10
C ASN A 339 -12.38 24.53 13.45
N ASN A 340 -12.66 25.81 13.21
CA ASN A 340 -13.92 26.48 13.55
C ASN A 340 -15.16 25.89 12.85
N LYS A 341 -14.98 24.89 11.98
CA LYS A 341 -16.06 24.13 11.34
C LYS A 341 -16.58 22.97 12.17
N ILE A 342 -15.81 22.57 13.20
CA ILE A 342 -16.15 21.54 14.17
C ILE A 342 -16.48 22.25 15.48
N LEU A 343 -17.69 22.04 15.98
CA LEU A 343 -18.16 22.57 17.26
C LEU A 343 -17.97 21.53 18.37
N ASP A 344 -18.02 21.98 19.63
CA ASP A 344 -17.93 21.08 20.79
C ASP A 344 -18.99 19.98 20.76
N ASP A 345 -20.20 20.32 20.33
CA ASP A 345 -21.31 19.37 20.19
C ASP A 345 -21.02 18.28 19.14
N ASP A 346 -20.34 18.61 18.04
CA ASP A 346 -19.94 17.62 17.03
C ASP A 346 -18.99 16.57 17.64
N VAL A 347 -18.05 17.03 18.46
CA VAL A 347 -17.08 16.17 19.14
C VAL A 347 -17.74 15.34 20.23
N ASN A 348 -18.62 15.95 21.03
CA ASN A 348 -19.39 15.25 22.07
C ASN A 348 -20.29 14.16 21.47
N GLU A 349 -20.94 14.45 20.35
CA GLU A 349 -21.78 13.48 19.64
C GLU A 349 -20.92 12.32 19.08
N ALA A 350 -19.74 12.63 18.54
CA ALA A 350 -18.79 11.62 18.09
C ALA A 350 -18.33 10.69 19.24
N ILE A 351 -17.95 11.26 20.38
CA ILE A 351 -17.59 10.50 21.59
C ILE A 351 -18.75 9.61 22.03
N ALA A 352 -19.96 10.18 22.15
CA ALA A 352 -21.14 9.44 22.59
C ALA A 352 -21.50 8.28 21.64
N CYS A 353 -21.38 8.50 20.33
CA CYS A 353 -21.56 7.45 19.32
C CYS A 353 -20.59 6.29 19.55
N ARG A 354 -19.30 6.58 19.74
CA ARG A 354 -18.26 5.56 19.90
C ARG A 354 -18.30 4.85 21.25
N LEU A 355 -18.69 5.54 22.33
CA LEU A 355 -18.96 4.88 23.60
C LEU A 355 -20.10 3.86 23.49
N ARG A 356 -21.20 4.24 22.83
CA ARG A 356 -22.31 3.31 22.58
C ARG A 356 -21.85 2.12 21.75
N GLN A 357 -21.09 2.36 20.68
CA GLN A 357 -20.57 1.29 19.85
C GLN A 357 -19.64 0.35 20.63
N PHE A 358 -18.70 0.90 21.41
CA PHE A 358 -17.75 0.09 22.16
C PHE A 358 -18.46 -0.73 23.25
N ASN A 359 -19.48 -0.16 23.89
CA ASN A 359 -20.37 -0.90 24.80
C ASN A 359 -21.04 -2.09 24.11
N LEU A 360 -21.62 -1.87 22.92
CA LEU A 360 -22.30 -2.93 22.15
C LEU A 360 -21.33 -4.06 21.77
N VAL A 361 -20.13 -3.71 21.30
CA VAL A 361 -19.12 -4.68 20.88
C VAL A 361 -18.58 -5.47 22.08
N THR A 362 -18.37 -4.81 23.22
CA THR A 362 -17.94 -5.46 24.47
C THR A 362 -19.03 -6.40 25.00
N SER A 363 -20.27 -5.90 25.08
CA SER A 363 -21.41 -6.64 25.59
C SER A 363 -21.77 -7.83 24.71
N GLY A 364 -21.64 -7.68 23.38
CA GLY A 364 -21.79 -8.77 22.42
C GLY A 364 -20.76 -9.89 22.61
N GLY A 365 -19.60 -9.58 23.19
CA GLY A 365 -18.58 -10.56 23.61
C GLY A 365 -18.82 -11.17 25.00
N GLY A 366 -19.87 -10.74 25.72
CA GLY A 366 -20.18 -11.17 27.08
C GLY A 366 -19.48 -10.38 28.19
N GLY A 367 -18.76 -9.31 27.85
CA GLY A 367 -18.08 -8.44 28.82
C GLY A 367 -18.95 -7.28 29.30
N HIS A 368 -18.58 -6.69 30.43
CA HIS A 368 -19.16 -5.44 30.93
C HIS A 368 -18.28 -4.25 30.58
N PHE A 369 -18.85 -3.27 29.89
CA PHE A 369 -18.14 -2.03 29.54
C PHE A 369 -18.31 -0.97 30.63
N MET A 370 -17.19 -0.41 31.07
CA MET A 370 -17.12 0.62 32.12
C MET A 370 -16.37 1.85 31.57
N PRO A 371 -17.10 2.84 31.03
CA PRO A 371 -16.49 4.08 30.56
C PRO A 371 -16.19 5.00 31.75
N LEU A 372 -14.95 5.44 31.85
CA LEU A 372 -14.47 6.39 32.86
C LEU A 372 -14.05 7.67 32.15
N TYR A 373 -14.75 8.76 32.45
CA TYR A 373 -14.39 10.06 31.90
C TYR A 373 -13.14 10.58 32.61
N ASN A 374 -12.08 10.79 31.83
CA ASN A 374 -10.89 11.50 32.24
C ASN A 374 -11.02 12.95 31.74
N PRO A 375 -11.38 13.90 32.63
CA PRO A 375 -11.44 15.30 32.26
C PRO A 375 -10.07 15.76 31.79
N TYR A 376 -10.07 16.77 30.92
CA TYR A 376 -8.83 17.41 30.52
C TYR A 376 -8.16 18.01 31.76
N CYS A 377 -7.06 17.42 32.24
CA CYS A 377 -6.16 18.12 33.14
C CYS A 377 -5.53 19.26 32.34
N ARG A 378 -6.10 20.47 32.42
CA ARG A 378 -5.37 21.70 32.08
C ARG A 378 -4.23 21.83 33.10
N VAL A 379 -3.13 21.13 32.85
CA VAL A 379 -1.87 21.44 33.50
C VAL A 379 -1.20 22.48 32.60
N SER A 380 -1.22 23.72 33.10
CA SER A 380 -0.44 24.91 32.70
C SER A 380 -0.46 25.32 31.23
#